data_AF-A0AAU9M9X5-F1
#
_entry.id   AF-A0AAU9M9X5-F1
#
_cell.length_a   1.000
_cell.length_b   1.000
_cell.length_c   1.000
_cell.angle_alpha   90.00
_cell.angle_beta   90.00
_cell.angle_gamma   90.00
#
_symmetry.space_group_name_H-M   'P 1'
#
loop_
_entity.id
_entity.type
_entity.pdbx_description
1 polymer ?
#
loop_
_entity_poly.entity_id
_entity_poly.type
_entity_poly.pdbx_seq_one_letter_code
_entity_poly.pdbx_strand_id
1 'polypeptide(L)'
;MEQSNKREVIKKTPKENLQPVLEALDTLGNTKWRVNKRVLSVVDRIWSNGGCLAGLVDRHDIPLPEKPDTEDEEELKKWKWKVKKVKKENRERHSQRCDVELKLTVARKMKDEAGFFYPHNLDFRGRAYPMPPHLNHLGSDLCRGILEFAEGRALGSSGLRWLKIHLANLYAVGGVDKLSREGRIDFTENHLDDIFDSADRPLDGDRWWLNAEDPFQCLAVCINLAEALRSPSPHTVVSYIPVHQDGSCNGLQHYAALGRDKLGATAVNLVEGERPADVYSGIAARVLEIVKRDAELDPDSFPDAKHARLLINQVDRKLVKQTVMTSVYGVTFIGARDQIKRRLQERSDISADDAQLFAAACYAAKITLAALGEMFEGARNIMNWLGDCAKLIACENEPVRWTTPLGLPVVQPYRIHGRHLVSTSLQVLTLQRETEKVMVRRQRTAFPPNFVHSLDGSHMMMTAVACKHAGLNFAGVHDSYWTHACNVDEMNRILREKFVELYQTPILENLLESFQESFPTLSFPPLPDRGDFDLSDVLESSYFFN
;
A
#
# COMPACT_ATOMS: atom_id res chain seq x y z
N MET A 1 -11.46 -14.77 20.98
CA MET A 1 -12.52 -13.92 21.55
C MET A 1 -12.55 -12.54 20.90
N GLU A 2 -11.47 -12.09 20.25
CA GLU A 2 -11.42 -10.94 19.35
C GLU A 2 -12.56 -10.93 18.29
N GLN A 3 -12.94 -12.13 17.82
CA GLN A 3 -14.08 -12.33 16.93
C GLN A 3 -15.46 -12.27 17.61
N SER A 4 -15.58 -12.31 18.94
CA SER A 4 -16.88 -12.45 19.65
C SER A 4 -17.71 -11.18 19.54
N ASN A 5 -17.18 -10.02 19.95
CA ASN A 5 -17.93 -8.76 19.92
C ASN A 5 -18.23 -8.30 18.48
N LYS A 6 -17.26 -8.39 17.55
CA LYS A 6 -17.51 -8.08 16.13
C LYS A 6 -18.59 -8.99 15.53
N ARG A 7 -18.49 -10.31 15.74
CA ARG A 7 -19.48 -11.26 15.21
C ARG A 7 -20.84 -11.04 15.84
N GLU A 8 -20.92 -10.72 17.12
CA GLU A 8 -22.19 -10.40 17.78
C GLU A 8 -22.82 -9.14 17.21
N VAL A 9 -22.04 -8.08 17.00
CA VAL A 9 -22.55 -6.84 16.39
C VAL A 9 -23.06 -7.11 14.98
N ILE A 10 -22.26 -7.77 14.13
CA ILE A 10 -22.67 -8.13 12.76
C ILE A 10 -23.92 -9.03 12.76
N LYS A 11 -24.03 -9.98 13.69
CA LYS A 11 -25.22 -10.86 13.81
C LYS A 11 -26.48 -10.10 14.24
N LYS A 12 -26.33 -9.01 14.99
CA LYS A 12 -27.43 -8.16 15.45
C LYS A 12 -27.83 -7.10 14.42
N THR A 13 -26.96 -6.78 13.47
CA THR A 13 -27.25 -5.81 12.41
C THR A 13 -28.30 -6.37 11.44
N PRO A 14 -29.33 -5.58 11.08
CA PRO A 14 -30.29 -5.95 10.05
C PRO A 14 -29.58 -6.33 8.75
N LYS A 15 -30.08 -7.36 8.06
CA LYS A 15 -29.44 -7.87 6.84
C LYS A 15 -29.47 -6.84 5.72
N GLU A 16 -30.53 -6.05 5.68
CA GLU A 16 -30.76 -4.97 4.72
C GLU A 16 -29.62 -3.95 4.76
N ASN A 17 -29.09 -3.64 5.96
CA ASN A 17 -27.97 -2.71 6.15
C ASN A 17 -26.63 -3.29 5.67
N LEU A 18 -26.49 -4.62 5.67
CA LEU A 18 -25.26 -5.29 5.23
C LEU A 18 -25.30 -5.64 3.73
N GLN A 19 -26.44 -5.51 3.07
CA GLN A 19 -26.62 -5.90 1.68
C GLN A 19 -25.60 -5.25 0.73
N PRO A 20 -25.28 -3.94 0.82
CA PRO A 20 -24.28 -3.32 -0.06
C PRO A 20 -22.88 -3.94 0.10
N VAL A 21 -22.52 -4.29 1.34
CA VAL A 21 -21.22 -4.90 1.66
C VAL A 21 -21.14 -6.33 1.15
N LEU A 22 -22.22 -7.10 1.30
CA LEU A 22 -22.31 -8.47 0.79
C LEU A 22 -22.27 -8.49 -0.74
N GLU A 23 -23.00 -7.60 -1.41
CA GLU A 23 -22.95 -7.47 -2.87
C GLU A 23 -21.55 -7.09 -3.37
N ALA A 24 -20.84 -6.23 -2.65
CA ALA A 24 -19.47 -5.87 -2.99
C ALA A 24 -18.51 -7.07 -2.84
N LEU A 25 -18.63 -7.85 -1.76
CA LEU A 25 -17.84 -9.08 -1.59
C LEU A 25 -18.12 -10.12 -2.69
N ASP A 26 -19.38 -10.32 -3.04
CA ASP A 26 -19.77 -11.18 -4.14
C ASP A 26 -19.19 -10.67 -5.47
N THR A 27 -19.22 -9.35 -5.68
CA THR A 27 -18.65 -8.72 -6.88
C THR A 27 -17.16 -8.97 -7.00
N LEU A 28 -16.39 -8.73 -5.93
CA LEU A 28 -14.95 -9.01 -5.91
C LEU A 28 -14.65 -10.50 -6.08
N GLY A 29 -15.49 -11.37 -5.50
CA GLY A 29 -15.34 -12.82 -5.60
C GLY A 29 -15.70 -13.42 -6.95
N ASN A 30 -16.55 -12.76 -7.73
CA ASN A 30 -17.00 -13.21 -9.04
C ASN A 30 -16.01 -12.91 -10.17
N THR A 31 -14.96 -12.14 -9.92
CA THR A 31 -13.92 -11.92 -10.94
C THR A 31 -13.13 -13.20 -11.17
N LYS A 32 -13.22 -13.74 -12.39
CA LYS A 32 -12.57 -14.98 -12.80
C LYS A 32 -11.11 -14.74 -13.21
N TRP A 33 -10.21 -15.50 -12.63
CA TRP A 33 -8.76 -15.43 -12.86
C TRP A 33 -8.24 -16.70 -13.54
N ARG A 34 -7.10 -16.59 -14.22
CA ARG A 34 -6.33 -17.75 -14.68
C ARG A 34 -4.83 -17.49 -14.50
N VAL A 35 -4.03 -18.54 -14.65
CA VAL A 35 -2.57 -18.41 -14.64
C VAL A 35 -2.07 -17.92 -16.01
N ASN A 36 -1.26 -16.87 -16.02
CA ASN A 36 -0.48 -16.48 -17.19
C ASN A 36 0.65 -17.50 -17.39
N LYS A 37 0.43 -18.44 -18.32
CA LYS A 37 1.36 -19.55 -18.59
C LYS A 37 2.72 -19.08 -19.11
N ARG A 38 2.74 -17.99 -19.88
CA ARG A 38 3.99 -17.46 -20.47
C ARG A 38 4.91 -16.93 -19.37
N VAL A 39 4.38 -16.12 -18.46
CA VAL A 39 5.15 -15.58 -17.33
C VAL A 39 5.49 -16.68 -16.34
N LEU A 40 4.57 -17.60 -16.02
CA LEU A 40 4.88 -18.73 -15.13
C LEU A 40 6.04 -19.58 -15.68
N SER A 41 6.10 -19.81 -16.99
CA SER A 41 7.22 -20.56 -17.58
C SER A 41 8.57 -19.86 -17.41
N VAL A 42 8.60 -18.52 -17.46
CA VAL A 42 9.82 -17.74 -17.24
C VAL A 42 10.21 -17.81 -15.77
N VAL A 43 9.26 -17.62 -14.86
CA VAL A 43 9.46 -17.77 -13.41
C VAL A 43 10.00 -19.15 -13.05
N ASP A 44 9.42 -20.22 -13.59
CA ASP A 44 9.85 -21.60 -13.34
C ASP A 44 11.29 -21.85 -13.82
N ARG A 45 11.69 -21.27 -14.96
CA ARG A 45 13.07 -21.34 -15.46
C ARG A 45 14.04 -20.60 -14.51
N ILE A 46 13.71 -19.37 -14.11
CA ILE A 46 14.52 -18.59 -13.16
C ILE A 46 14.68 -19.36 -11.84
N TRP A 47 13.57 -19.86 -11.31
CA TRP A 47 13.56 -20.58 -10.04
C TRP A 47 14.35 -21.89 -10.11
N SER A 48 14.19 -22.65 -11.20
CA SER A 48 14.95 -23.88 -11.40
C SER A 48 16.45 -23.64 -11.48
N ASN A 49 16.88 -22.48 -12.00
CA ASN A 49 18.27 -22.06 -12.14
C ASN A 49 18.87 -21.37 -10.91
N GLY A 50 18.18 -21.40 -9.76
CA GLY A 50 18.72 -20.89 -8.49
C GLY A 50 18.07 -19.63 -7.94
N GLY A 51 17.13 -19.01 -8.66
CA GLY A 51 16.46 -17.78 -8.22
C GLY A 51 17.28 -16.52 -8.50
N CYS A 52 17.32 -15.59 -7.55
CA CYS A 52 18.13 -14.34 -7.58
C CYS A 52 17.81 -13.31 -8.67
N LEU A 53 16.78 -13.53 -9.49
CA LEU A 53 16.41 -12.62 -10.58
C LEU A 53 15.00 -12.08 -10.37
N ALA A 54 14.73 -10.86 -10.83
CA ALA A 54 13.40 -10.23 -10.77
C ALA A 54 12.78 -10.25 -9.35
N GLY A 55 13.61 -10.03 -8.32
CA GLY A 55 13.17 -10.03 -6.91
C GLY A 55 12.93 -11.41 -6.30
N LEU A 56 13.18 -12.51 -7.02
CA LEU A 56 13.17 -13.85 -6.43
C LEU A 56 14.36 -14.07 -5.51
N VAL A 57 14.11 -14.70 -4.36
CA VAL A 57 15.15 -15.04 -3.38
C VAL A 57 16.13 -16.08 -3.92
N ASP A 58 17.37 -16.03 -3.44
CA ASP A 58 18.37 -17.07 -3.69
C ASP A 58 17.95 -18.42 -3.11
N ARG A 59 18.05 -19.48 -3.92
CA ARG A 59 17.77 -20.84 -3.49
C ARG A 59 18.82 -21.40 -2.53
N HIS A 60 20.00 -20.80 -2.48
CA HIS A 60 21.10 -21.24 -1.64
C HIS A 60 21.28 -20.34 -0.42
N ASP A 61 21.85 -20.93 0.62
CA ASP A 61 22.27 -20.21 1.81
C ASP A 61 23.63 -19.54 1.57
N ILE A 62 23.82 -18.37 2.18
CA ILE A 62 25.13 -17.74 2.23
C ILE A 62 26.04 -18.60 3.11
N PRO A 63 27.26 -18.95 2.65
CA PRO A 63 28.24 -19.66 3.46
C PRO A 63 28.54 -18.91 4.76
N LEU A 64 28.63 -19.65 5.87
CA LEU A 64 29.04 -19.07 7.14
C LEU A 64 30.49 -18.59 7.04
N PRO A 65 30.84 -17.41 7.58
CA PRO A 65 32.21 -16.93 7.56
C PRO A 65 33.09 -17.86 8.40
N GLU A 66 34.25 -18.22 7.85
CA GLU A 66 35.24 -19.03 8.55
C GLU A 66 35.70 -18.34 9.83
N LYS A 67 35.95 -19.15 10.87
CA LYS A 67 36.44 -18.65 12.13
C LYS A 67 37.90 -18.20 11.93
N PRO A 68 38.26 -16.94 12.26
CA PRO A 68 39.63 -16.50 12.16
C PRO A 68 40.51 -17.30 13.13
N ASP A 69 41.71 -17.65 12.70
CA ASP A 69 42.72 -18.32 13.52
C ASP A 69 43.50 -17.26 14.31
N THR A 70 42.86 -16.75 15.36
CA THR A 70 43.34 -15.63 16.18
C THR A 70 42.79 -15.78 17.60
N GLU A 71 43.57 -15.33 18.58
CA GLU A 71 43.12 -15.18 19.97
C GLU A 71 42.59 -13.76 20.26
N ASP A 72 42.67 -12.84 19.28
CA ASP A 72 42.16 -11.47 19.44
C ASP A 72 40.64 -11.47 19.70
N GLU A 73 40.27 -11.02 20.89
CA GLU A 73 38.87 -10.92 21.32
C GLU A 73 38.04 -9.98 20.44
N GLU A 74 38.63 -8.89 19.93
CA GLU A 74 37.90 -7.96 19.05
C GLU A 74 37.59 -8.60 17.70
N GLU A 75 38.57 -9.30 17.12
CA GLU A 75 38.41 -10.00 15.84
C GLU A 75 37.40 -11.16 15.98
N LEU A 76 37.48 -11.94 17.05
CA LEU A 76 36.51 -12.98 17.37
C LEU A 76 35.10 -12.41 17.60
N LYS A 77 34.99 -11.24 18.22
CA LYS A 77 33.70 -10.53 18.41
C LYS A 77 33.14 -10.07 17.06
N LYS A 78 33.94 -9.45 16.20
CA LYS A 78 33.56 -9.06 14.83
C LYS A 78 33.09 -10.27 14.01
N TRP A 79 33.82 -11.39 14.09
CA TRP A 79 33.43 -12.65 13.46
C TRP A 79 32.08 -13.17 14.00
N LYS A 80 31.88 -13.23 15.31
CA LYS A 80 30.59 -13.64 15.92
C LYS A 80 29.43 -12.79 15.42
N TRP A 81 29.61 -11.48 15.27
CA TRP A 81 28.62 -10.58 14.69
C TRP A 81 28.34 -10.90 13.23
N LYS A 82 29.38 -11.15 12.42
CA LYS A 82 29.24 -11.55 11.02
C LYS A 82 28.49 -12.88 10.89
N VAL A 83 28.83 -13.89 11.69
CA VAL A 83 28.10 -15.17 11.75
C VAL A 83 26.63 -14.96 12.10
N LYS A 84 26.34 -14.14 13.12
CA LYS A 84 24.97 -13.85 13.54
C LYS A 84 24.16 -13.16 12.44
N LYS A 85 24.78 -12.23 11.71
CA LYS A 85 24.18 -11.55 10.54
C LYS A 85 23.85 -12.55 9.43
N VAL A 86 24.83 -13.38 9.02
CA VAL A 86 24.63 -14.40 7.98
C VAL A 86 23.56 -15.42 8.38
N LYS A 87 23.58 -15.92 9.63
CA LYS A 87 22.54 -16.83 10.13
C LYS A 87 21.15 -16.20 10.12
N LYS A 88 21.04 -14.90 10.40
CA LYS A 88 19.77 -14.17 10.32
C LYS A 88 19.29 -14.11 8.87
N GLU A 89 20.16 -13.73 7.95
CA GLU A 89 19.84 -13.63 6.53
C GLU A 89 19.43 -14.99 5.94
N ASN A 90 20.14 -16.08 6.25
CA ASN A 90 19.75 -17.42 5.78
C ASN A 90 18.37 -17.86 6.30
N ARG A 91 17.98 -17.49 7.53
CA ARG A 91 16.62 -17.76 8.04
C ARG A 91 15.56 -16.96 7.29
N GLU A 92 15.85 -15.69 6.99
CA GLU A 92 14.96 -14.82 6.21
C GLU A 92 14.79 -15.37 4.78
N ARG A 93 15.91 -15.72 4.12
CA ARG A 93 15.91 -16.37 2.80
C ARG A 93 15.13 -17.68 2.81
N HIS A 94 15.33 -18.54 3.80
CA HIS A 94 14.58 -19.79 3.92
C HIS A 94 13.06 -19.55 4.00
N SER A 95 12.61 -18.58 4.80
CA SER A 95 11.19 -18.21 4.88
C SER A 95 10.65 -17.73 3.54
N GLN A 96 11.41 -16.91 2.81
CA GLN A 96 11.03 -16.42 1.48
C GLN A 96 10.98 -17.56 0.45
N ARG A 97 11.91 -18.52 0.50
CA ARG A 97 11.91 -19.70 -0.39
C ARG A 97 10.65 -20.54 -0.16
N CYS A 98 10.28 -20.79 1.09
CA CYS A 98 9.05 -21.51 1.43
C CYS A 98 7.80 -20.80 0.88
N ASP A 99 7.73 -19.47 1.01
CA ASP A 99 6.64 -18.66 0.46
C ASP A 99 6.56 -18.74 -1.08
N VAL A 100 7.69 -18.62 -1.79
CA VAL A 100 7.77 -18.78 -3.25
C VAL A 100 7.33 -20.18 -3.68
N GLU A 101 7.81 -21.23 -3.03
CA GLU A 101 7.44 -22.61 -3.37
C GLU A 101 5.95 -22.89 -3.18
N LEU A 102 5.33 -22.36 -2.11
CA LEU A 102 3.88 -22.49 -1.90
C LEU A 102 3.09 -21.80 -3.02
N LYS A 103 3.51 -20.59 -3.42
CA LYS A 103 2.90 -19.86 -4.54
C LYS A 103 3.01 -20.63 -5.86
N LEU A 104 4.22 -21.11 -6.19
CA LEU A 104 4.47 -21.85 -7.43
C LEU A 104 3.76 -23.21 -7.44
N THR A 105 3.66 -23.88 -6.30
CA THR A 105 2.92 -25.14 -6.18
C THR A 105 1.44 -24.94 -6.52
N VAL A 106 0.81 -23.89 -5.99
CA VAL A 106 -0.57 -23.55 -6.34
C VAL A 106 -0.67 -23.15 -7.82
N ALA A 107 0.21 -22.28 -8.31
CA ALA A 107 0.19 -21.84 -9.71
C ALA A 107 0.32 -23.02 -10.70
N ARG A 108 1.29 -23.92 -10.46
CA ARG A 108 1.51 -25.12 -11.30
C ARG A 108 0.32 -26.07 -11.29
N LYS A 109 -0.37 -26.20 -10.15
CA LYS A 109 -1.59 -27.03 -10.05
C LYS A 109 -2.78 -26.40 -10.78
N MET A 110 -2.90 -25.08 -10.73
CA MET A 110 -4.04 -24.36 -11.33
C MET A 110 -3.81 -23.98 -12.79
N LYS A 111 -2.61 -24.15 -13.35
CA LYS A 111 -2.24 -23.61 -14.66
C LYS A 111 -3.12 -24.12 -15.81
N ASP A 112 -3.60 -25.36 -15.74
CA ASP A 112 -4.38 -25.98 -16.82
C ASP A 112 -5.90 -25.84 -16.62
N GLU A 113 -6.33 -25.23 -15.50
CA GLU A 113 -7.72 -24.87 -15.29
C GLU A 113 -8.14 -23.71 -16.20
N ALA A 114 -9.37 -23.75 -16.71
CA ALA A 114 -9.92 -22.68 -17.56
C ALA A 114 -10.06 -21.34 -16.79
N GLY A 115 -10.15 -21.40 -15.46
CA GLY A 115 -10.09 -20.27 -14.56
C GLY A 115 -10.67 -20.60 -13.19
N PHE A 116 -10.37 -19.76 -12.21
CA PHE A 116 -10.74 -19.92 -10.80
C PHE A 116 -11.13 -18.57 -10.18
N PHE A 117 -11.73 -18.63 -9.00
CA PHE A 117 -12.28 -17.48 -8.30
C PHE A 117 -11.66 -17.34 -6.90
N TYR A 118 -11.68 -16.13 -6.37
CA TYR A 118 -11.19 -15.82 -5.03
C TYR A 118 -12.33 -15.38 -4.13
N PRO A 119 -12.84 -16.22 -3.21
CA PRO A 119 -13.77 -15.73 -2.21
C PRO A 119 -13.06 -14.68 -1.35
N HIS A 120 -13.74 -13.57 -1.07
CA HIS A 120 -13.20 -12.46 -0.29
C HIS A 120 -13.76 -12.45 1.13
N ASN A 121 -12.97 -11.94 2.06
CA ASN A 121 -13.35 -11.68 3.44
C ASN A 121 -12.97 -10.24 3.82
N LEU A 122 -13.57 -9.71 4.88
CA LEU A 122 -13.26 -8.38 5.40
C LEU A 122 -12.48 -8.45 6.71
N ASP A 123 -11.52 -7.54 6.86
CA ASP A 123 -11.00 -7.21 8.17
C ASP A 123 -12.06 -6.51 9.05
N PHE A 124 -11.70 -6.09 10.26
CA PHE A 124 -12.67 -5.41 11.14
C PHE A 124 -13.07 -4.00 10.66
N ARG A 125 -12.29 -3.38 9.76
CA ARG A 125 -12.48 -2.02 9.27
C ARG A 125 -13.31 -1.99 7.99
N GLY A 126 -13.41 -3.12 7.29
CA GLY A 126 -14.14 -3.24 6.04
C GLY A 126 -13.23 -3.36 4.81
N ARG A 127 -11.90 -3.48 4.96
CA ARG A 127 -11.03 -3.76 3.80
C ARG A 127 -11.16 -5.22 3.39
N ALA A 128 -11.29 -5.46 2.09
CA ALA A 128 -11.45 -6.79 1.52
C ALA A 128 -10.11 -7.47 1.20
N TYR A 129 -10.09 -8.80 1.40
CA TYR A 129 -8.95 -9.67 1.20
C TYR A 129 -9.39 -11.00 0.60
N PRO A 130 -8.71 -11.55 -0.42
CA PRO A 130 -8.89 -12.92 -0.84
C PRO A 130 -8.62 -13.89 0.31
N MET A 131 -9.48 -14.90 0.48
CA MET A 131 -9.31 -15.91 1.52
C MET A 131 -8.15 -16.88 1.24
N PRO A 132 -7.92 -17.35 -0.02
CA PRO A 132 -6.77 -18.21 -0.31
C PRO A 132 -5.44 -17.45 -0.09
N PRO A 133 -4.55 -17.93 0.81
CA PRO A 133 -3.46 -17.10 1.33
C PRO A 133 -2.21 -17.07 0.44
N HIS A 134 -1.99 -18.09 -0.40
CA HIS A 134 -0.70 -18.26 -1.09
C HIS A 134 -0.65 -17.52 -2.42
N LEU A 135 -1.47 -17.92 -3.39
CA LEU A 135 -1.55 -17.30 -4.71
C LEU A 135 -2.83 -16.49 -4.84
N ASN A 136 -2.73 -15.17 -4.79
CA ASN A 136 -3.81 -14.22 -5.06
C ASN A 136 -3.22 -12.87 -5.52
N HIS A 137 -4.07 -12.01 -6.09
CA HIS A 137 -3.67 -10.73 -6.68
C HIS A 137 -3.24 -9.65 -5.67
N LEU A 138 -3.56 -9.80 -4.38
CA LEU A 138 -3.01 -8.93 -3.31
C LEU A 138 -1.53 -9.26 -2.99
N GLY A 139 -1.00 -10.34 -3.54
CA GLY A 139 0.39 -10.76 -3.36
C GLY A 139 1.43 -9.84 -4.01
N SER A 140 2.68 -10.30 -3.98
CA SER A 140 3.85 -9.64 -4.58
C SER A 140 3.79 -9.58 -6.11
N ASP A 141 4.72 -8.85 -6.74
CA ASP A 141 4.90 -8.80 -8.21
C ASP A 141 4.86 -10.19 -8.86
N LEU A 142 5.53 -11.19 -8.28
CA LEU A 142 5.42 -12.60 -8.71
C LEU A 142 3.97 -13.08 -8.86
N CYS A 143 3.12 -12.84 -7.86
CA CYS A 143 1.72 -13.29 -7.90
C CYS A 143 0.93 -12.55 -8.97
N ARG A 144 1.14 -11.23 -9.10
CA ARG A 144 0.42 -10.38 -10.04
C ARG A 144 0.85 -10.63 -11.48
N GLY A 145 2.14 -10.86 -11.73
CA GLY A 145 2.65 -11.17 -13.07
C GLY A 145 2.20 -12.54 -13.60
N ILE A 146 1.98 -13.52 -12.72
CA ILE A 146 1.48 -14.85 -13.14
C ILE A 146 -0.05 -14.98 -13.11
N LEU A 147 -0.79 -13.93 -12.73
CA LEU A 147 -2.26 -13.93 -12.69
C LEU A 147 -2.80 -12.93 -13.72
N GLU A 148 -3.81 -13.36 -14.47
CA GLU A 148 -4.52 -12.51 -15.41
C GLU A 148 -6.02 -12.84 -15.37
N PHE A 149 -6.86 -11.97 -15.93
CA PHE A 149 -8.29 -12.29 -16.04
C PHE A 149 -8.48 -13.53 -16.91
N ALA A 150 -9.43 -14.40 -16.54
CA ALA A 150 -9.74 -15.57 -17.38
C ALA A 150 -10.50 -15.18 -18.65
N GLU A 151 -11.34 -14.16 -18.54
CA GLU A 151 -12.15 -13.61 -19.62
C GLU A 151 -11.42 -12.40 -20.22
N GLY A 152 -11.05 -12.49 -21.50
CA GLY A 152 -10.36 -11.42 -22.20
C GLY A 152 -11.32 -10.46 -22.88
N ARG A 153 -10.85 -9.24 -23.14
CA ARG A 153 -11.59 -8.25 -23.94
C ARG A 153 -10.72 -7.69 -25.06
N ALA A 154 -11.34 -7.39 -26.20
CA ALA A 154 -10.66 -6.69 -27.28
C ALA A 154 -10.18 -5.31 -26.80
N LEU A 155 -8.98 -4.90 -27.20
CA LEU A 155 -8.39 -3.62 -26.76
C LEU A 155 -9.26 -2.40 -27.12
N GLY A 156 -10.04 -2.47 -28.19
CA GLY A 156 -10.88 -1.35 -28.61
C GLY A 156 -10.07 -0.11 -28.97
N SER A 157 -10.69 1.06 -28.87
CA SER A 157 -10.08 2.34 -29.27
C SER A 157 -9.05 2.86 -28.28
N SER A 158 -9.23 2.65 -26.97
CA SER A 158 -8.34 3.18 -25.93
C SER A 158 -7.45 2.14 -25.25
N GLY A 159 -7.71 0.83 -25.40
CA GLY A 159 -6.99 -0.20 -24.67
C GLY A 159 -5.50 -0.27 -25.00
N LEU A 160 -5.10 -0.07 -26.27
CA LEU A 160 -3.68 -0.02 -26.63
C LEU A 160 -2.97 1.15 -25.93
N ARG A 161 -3.62 2.31 -25.84
CA ARG A 161 -3.11 3.48 -25.12
C ARG A 161 -2.92 3.16 -23.64
N TRP A 162 -3.92 2.55 -23.01
CA TRP A 162 -3.85 2.17 -21.59
C TRP A 162 -2.82 1.09 -21.29
N LEU A 163 -2.57 0.14 -22.20
CA LEU A 163 -1.47 -0.81 -22.04
C LEU A 163 -0.10 -0.12 -22.07
N LYS A 164 0.10 0.87 -22.94
CA LYS A 164 1.34 1.65 -22.98
C LYS A 164 1.54 2.44 -21.67
N ILE A 165 0.50 3.13 -21.22
CA ILE A 165 0.53 3.83 -19.92
C ILE A 165 0.81 2.85 -18.78
N HIS A 166 0.20 1.67 -18.79
CA HIS A 166 0.39 0.66 -17.75
C HIS A 166 1.82 0.10 -17.74
N LEU A 167 2.43 -0.15 -18.90
CA LEU A 167 3.85 -0.52 -19.00
C LEU A 167 4.74 0.54 -18.33
N ALA A 168 4.53 1.81 -18.68
CA ALA A 168 5.28 2.93 -18.12
C ALA A 168 5.11 3.04 -16.58
N ASN A 169 3.89 2.82 -16.08
CA ASN A 169 3.59 2.78 -14.65
C ASN A 169 4.33 1.64 -13.93
N LEU A 170 4.36 0.44 -14.51
CA LEU A 170 5.07 -0.72 -13.94
C LEU A 170 6.59 -0.57 -14.01
N TYR A 171 7.09 0.15 -15.02
CA TYR A 171 8.52 0.43 -15.15
C TYR A 171 8.99 1.34 -14.01
N ALA A 172 8.34 2.51 -13.83
CA ALA A 172 8.50 3.52 -12.76
C ALA A 172 9.93 4.05 -12.48
N VAL A 173 10.99 3.36 -12.88
CA VAL A 173 12.39 3.76 -12.69
C VAL A 173 12.67 5.03 -13.47
N GLY A 174 13.34 5.98 -12.81
CA GLY A 174 13.57 7.33 -13.36
C GLY A 174 12.38 8.27 -13.25
N GLY A 175 11.30 7.89 -12.56
CA GLY A 175 10.11 8.73 -12.38
C GLY A 175 9.22 8.78 -13.61
N VAL A 176 9.24 7.73 -14.43
CA VAL A 176 8.39 7.60 -15.62
C VAL A 176 6.91 7.65 -15.25
N ASP A 177 6.52 7.09 -14.10
CA ASP A 177 5.17 7.17 -13.54
C ASP A 177 4.76 8.61 -13.14
N LYS A 178 5.70 9.56 -13.12
CA LYS A 178 5.45 10.99 -12.84
C LYS A 178 5.39 11.85 -14.09
N LEU A 179 5.54 11.25 -15.27
CA LEU A 179 5.27 11.92 -16.54
C LEU A 179 3.76 12.09 -16.76
N SER A 180 3.43 13.02 -17.66
CA SER A 180 2.06 13.12 -18.18
C SER A 180 1.66 11.83 -18.90
N ARG A 181 0.36 11.62 -19.13
CA ARG A 181 -0.11 10.44 -19.88
C ARG A 181 0.55 10.30 -21.25
N GLU A 182 0.75 11.39 -21.98
CA GLU A 182 1.45 11.38 -23.26
C GLU A 182 2.94 11.06 -23.09
N GLY A 183 3.61 11.63 -22.07
CA GLY A 183 5.01 11.28 -21.80
C GLY A 183 5.22 9.80 -21.42
N ARG A 184 4.22 9.16 -20.79
CA ARG A 184 4.23 7.71 -20.52
C ARG A 184 4.04 6.88 -21.79
N ILE A 185 3.23 7.35 -22.73
CA ILE A 185 3.06 6.73 -24.05
C ILE A 185 4.37 6.85 -24.83
N ASP A 186 4.94 8.04 -24.91
CA ASP A 186 6.22 8.31 -25.60
C ASP A 186 7.35 7.45 -25.03
N PHE A 187 7.40 7.27 -23.70
CA PHE A 187 8.34 6.35 -23.07
C PHE A 187 8.20 4.93 -23.65
N THR A 188 6.97 4.44 -23.79
CA THR A 188 6.72 3.11 -24.34
C THR A 188 7.09 3.01 -25.82
N GLU A 189 6.76 4.02 -26.62
CA GLU A 189 7.09 4.07 -28.06
C GLU A 189 8.61 4.14 -28.30
N ASN A 190 9.36 4.78 -27.41
CA ASN A 190 10.81 4.87 -27.52
C ASN A 190 11.54 3.57 -27.13
N HIS A 191 10.83 2.58 -26.56
CA HIS A 191 11.41 1.30 -26.11
C HIS A 191 10.72 0.10 -26.79
N LEU A 192 10.16 0.27 -27.99
CA LEU A 192 9.49 -0.82 -28.70
C LEU A 192 10.41 -2.01 -28.96
N ASP A 193 11.68 -1.77 -29.31
CA ASP A 193 12.65 -2.84 -29.55
C ASP A 193 12.94 -3.64 -28.26
N ASP A 194 13.10 -2.95 -27.13
CA ASP A 194 13.26 -3.59 -25.82
C ASP A 194 12.03 -4.42 -25.40
N ILE A 195 10.83 -3.91 -25.74
CA ILE A 195 9.56 -4.59 -25.48
C ILE A 195 9.45 -5.87 -26.31
N PHE A 196 9.77 -5.80 -27.60
CA PHE A 196 9.77 -6.96 -28.48
C PHE A 196 10.82 -8.00 -28.05
N ASP A 197 12.04 -7.56 -27.70
CA ASP A 197 13.08 -8.45 -27.19
C ASP A 197 12.66 -9.13 -25.87
N SER A 198 12.13 -8.36 -24.92
CA SER A 198 11.64 -8.87 -23.64
C SER A 198 10.51 -9.89 -23.82
N ALA A 199 9.61 -9.67 -24.79
CA ALA A 199 8.49 -10.56 -25.07
C ALA A 199 8.91 -11.89 -25.73
N ASP A 200 9.92 -11.85 -26.62
CA ASP A 200 10.36 -13.00 -27.41
C ASP A 200 11.46 -13.80 -26.73
N ARG A 201 12.42 -13.12 -26.08
CA ARG A 201 13.62 -13.69 -25.45
C ARG A 201 13.78 -13.22 -24.01
N PRO A 202 12.79 -13.45 -23.12
CA PRO A 202 12.76 -12.88 -21.77
C PRO A 202 13.97 -13.21 -20.88
N LEU A 203 14.67 -14.32 -21.13
CA LEU A 203 15.85 -14.73 -20.37
C LEU A 203 17.15 -14.71 -21.19
N ASP A 204 17.03 -14.66 -22.52
CA ASP A 204 18.12 -14.90 -23.46
C ASP A 204 18.47 -13.65 -24.29
N GLY A 205 17.66 -12.58 -24.19
CA GLY A 205 17.89 -11.26 -24.79
C GLY A 205 18.54 -10.27 -23.82
N ASP A 206 18.21 -8.98 -23.99
CA ASP A 206 18.76 -7.86 -23.21
C ASP A 206 18.15 -7.76 -21.82
N ARG A 207 16.99 -8.41 -21.62
CA ARG A 207 16.28 -8.52 -20.33
C ARG A 207 15.92 -7.16 -19.73
N TRP A 208 15.57 -6.20 -20.59
CA TRP A 208 15.19 -4.84 -20.21
C TRP A 208 14.09 -4.79 -19.16
N TRP A 209 13.11 -5.70 -19.24
CA TRP A 209 12.01 -5.83 -18.26
C TRP A 209 12.47 -6.01 -16.80
N LEU A 210 13.69 -6.51 -16.55
CA LEU A 210 14.26 -6.64 -15.20
C LEU A 210 14.55 -5.32 -14.52
N ASN A 211 14.65 -4.24 -15.29
CA ASN A 211 14.92 -2.90 -14.78
C ASN A 211 13.66 -2.20 -14.25
N ALA A 212 12.47 -2.77 -14.47
CA ALA A 212 11.21 -2.24 -13.95
C ALA A 212 11.13 -2.37 -12.42
N GLU A 213 10.33 -1.51 -11.77
CA GLU A 213 10.00 -1.64 -10.34
C GLU A 213 9.19 -2.93 -10.08
N ASP A 214 8.34 -3.31 -11.03
CA ASP A 214 7.53 -4.54 -11.03
C ASP A 214 7.86 -5.43 -12.25
N PRO A 215 8.96 -6.21 -12.22
CA PRO A 215 9.47 -6.92 -13.40
C PRO A 215 8.49 -7.93 -14.01
N PHE A 216 7.87 -8.81 -13.21
CA PHE A 216 7.02 -9.87 -13.78
C PHE A 216 5.73 -9.31 -14.37
N GLN A 217 5.14 -8.28 -13.75
CA GLN A 217 4.02 -7.55 -14.34
C GLN A 217 4.45 -6.83 -15.62
N CYS A 218 5.60 -6.16 -15.62
CA CYS A 218 6.15 -5.49 -16.81
C CYS A 218 6.32 -6.48 -17.97
N LEU A 219 6.90 -7.65 -17.71
CA LEU A 219 7.04 -8.72 -18.71
C LEU A 219 5.69 -9.19 -19.27
N ALA A 220 4.67 -9.33 -18.41
CA ALA A 220 3.32 -9.71 -18.84
C ALA A 220 2.75 -8.68 -19.83
N VAL A 221 2.98 -7.38 -19.58
CA VAL A 221 2.54 -6.29 -20.45
C VAL A 221 3.38 -6.23 -21.74
N CYS A 222 4.70 -6.41 -21.67
CA CYS A 222 5.56 -6.49 -22.87
C CYS A 222 5.06 -7.56 -23.83
N ILE A 223 4.73 -8.74 -23.29
CA ILE A 223 4.17 -9.86 -24.05
C ILE A 223 2.87 -9.46 -24.77
N ASN A 224 1.93 -8.84 -24.08
CA ASN A 224 0.64 -8.49 -24.68
C ASN A 224 0.73 -7.28 -25.63
N LEU A 225 1.58 -6.30 -25.34
CA LEU A 225 1.90 -5.20 -26.26
C LEU A 225 2.55 -5.71 -27.55
N ALA A 226 3.48 -6.66 -27.46
CA ALA A 226 4.12 -7.25 -28.63
C ALA A 226 3.09 -7.95 -29.54
N GLU A 227 2.16 -8.71 -28.96
CA GLU A 227 1.04 -9.32 -29.70
C GLU A 227 0.14 -8.27 -30.36
N ALA A 228 -0.21 -7.20 -29.61
CA ALA A 228 -1.06 -6.13 -30.10
C ALA A 228 -0.41 -5.35 -31.26
N LEU A 229 0.86 -4.98 -31.14
CA LEU A 229 1.58 -4.15 -32.11
C LEU A 229 1.98 -4.92 -33.38
N ARG A 230 2.14 -6.25 -33.30
CA ARG A 230 2.37 -7.10 -34.47
C ARG A 230 1.09 -7.43 -35.24
N SER A 231 -0.08 -7.22 -34.64
CA SER A 231 -1.36 -7.45 -35.29
C SER A 231 -1.64 -6.37 -36.34
N PRO A 232 -2.17 -6.72 -37.52
CA PRO A 232 -2.66 -5.74 -38.48
C PRO A 232 -3.90 -4.97 -37.96
N SER A 233 -4.52 -5.44 -36.88
CA SER A 233 -5.64 -4.78 -36.22
C SER A 233 -5.45 -4.84 -34.69
N PRO A 234 -4.64 -3.93 -34.11
CA PRO A 234 -4.35 -3.94 -32.67
C PRO A 234 -5.60 -3.83 -31.80
N HIS A 235 -6.59 -3.06 -32.23
CA HIS A 235 -7.85 -2.83 -31.50
C HIS A 235 -8.72 -4.09 -31.33
N THR A 236 -8.53 -5.13 -32.15
CA THR A 236 -9.26 -6.41 -32.03
C THR A 236 -8.51 -7.45 -31.21
N VAL A 237 -7.26 -7.18 -30.83
CA VAL A 237 -6.46 -8.12 -30.03
C VAL A 237 -7.09 -8.26 -28.66
N VAL A 238 -7.30 -9.50 -28.24
CA VAL A 238 -7.90 -9.81 -26.95
C VAL A 238 -6.84 -9.76 -25.86
N SER A 239 -6.99 -8.85 -24.91
CA SER A 239 -6.15 -8.73 -23.74
C SER A 239 -6.82 -9.32 -22.51
N TYR A 240 -6.01 -9.89 -21.63
CA TYR A 240 -6.40 -10.47 -20.34
C TYR A 240 -5.76 -9.72 -19.17
N ILE A 241 -4.91 -8.73 -19.47
CA ILE A 241 -4.11 -8.00 -18.49
C ILE A 241 -5.02 -7.09 -17.67
N PRO A 242 -5.03 -7.22 -16.33
CA PRO A 242 -5.58 -6.21 -15.45
C PRO A 242 -4.72 -4.94 -15.54
N VAL A 243 -5.30 -3.83 -15.98
CA VAL A 243 -4.63 -2.52 -15.98
C VAL A 243 -4.96 -1.80 -14.68
N HIS A 244 -3.92 -1.36 -13.97
CA HIS A 244 -4.04 -0.79 -12.63
C HIS A 244 -4.17 0.73 -12.68
N GLN A 245 -5.01 1.28 -11.81
CA GLN A 245 -5.09 2.70 -11.50
C GLN A 245 -4.91 2.86 -9.99
N ASP A 246 -3.86 3.56 -9.56
CA ASP A 246 -3.43 3.64 -8.16
C ASP A 246 -3.72 5.02 -7.53
N GLY A 247 -4.23 5.03 -6.30
CA GLY A 247 -4.39 6.26 -5.52
C GLY A 247 -3.04 6.87 -5.13
N SER A 248 -2.84 8.17 -5.39
CA SER A 248 -1.54 8.84 -5.22
C SER A 248 -1.02 8.91 -3.77
N CYS A 249 -1.94 9.00 -2.81
CA CYS A 249 -1.69 8.84 -1.36
C CYS A 249 -3.04 8.70 -0.67
N ASN A 250 -3.68 7.54 -0.81
CA ASN A 250 -5.12 7.39 -0.57
C ASN A 250 -5.59 7.88 0.82
N GLY A 251 -4.85 7.61 1.89
CA GLY A 251 -5.19 8.15 3.22
C GLY A 251 -5.28 9.68 3.28
N LEU A 252 -4.36 10.40 2.63
CA LEU A 252 -4.42 11.87 2.52
C LEU A 252 -5.54 12.34 1.60
N GLN A 253 -5.86 11.57 0.54
CA GLN A 253 -6.99 11.87 -0.34
C GLN A 253 -8.30 11.88 0.45
N HIS A 254 -8.50 10.87 1.29
CA HIS A 254 -9.66 10.78 2.16
C HIS A 254 -9.70 11.90 3.21
N TYR A 255 -8.56 12.27 3.81
CA TYR A 255 -8.51 13.40 4.75
C TYR A 255 -8.76 14.76 4.09
N ALA A 256 -8.19 15.00 2.89
CA ALA A 256 -8.40 16.23 2.14
C ALA A 256 -9.88 16.40 1.76
N ALA A 257 -10.56 15.31 1.39
CA ALA A 257 -11.99 15.30 1.11
C ALA A 257 -12.85 15.53 2.37
N LEU A 258 -12.51 14.90 3.51
CA LEU A 258 -13.20 15.13 4.79
C LEU A 258 -13.08 16.59 5.24
N GLY A 259 -11.87 17.16 5.17
CA GLY A 259 -11.57 18.50 5.63
C GLY A 259 -11.83 19.60 4.62
N ARG A 260 -12.20 19.26 3.37
CA ARG A 260 -12.26 20.20 2.23
C ARG A 260 -10.98 21.04 2.11
N ASP A 261 -9.82 20.43 2.31
CA ASP A 261 -8.51 21.09 2.26
C ASP A 261 -8.01 21.20 0.82
N LYS A 262 -8.08 22.41 0.22
CA LYS A 262 -7.71 22.64 -1.19
C LYS A 262 -6.22 22.44 -1.49
N LEU A 263 -5.34 22.84 -0.56
CA LEU A 263 -3.90 22.67 -0.72
C LEU A 263 -3.54 21.19 -0.62
N GLY A 264 -4.08 20.51 0.40
CA GLY A 264 -3.93 19.06 0.55
C GLY A 264 -4.47 18.30 -0.66
N ALA A 265 -5.68 18.64 -1.12
CA ALA A 265 -6.33 18.05 -2.30
C ALA A 265 -5.47 18.16 -3.56
N THR A 266 -4.87 19.34 -3.81
CA THR A 266 -3.97 19.55 -4.94
C THR A 266 -2.71 18.70 -4.84
N ALA A 267 -2.10 18.62 -3.64
CA ALA A 267 -0.88 17.84 -3.41
C ALA A 267 -1.06 16.32 -3.63
N VAL A 268 -2.30 15.81 -3.52
CA VAL A 268 -2.64 14.39 -3.68
C VAL A 268 -3.57 14.11 -4.85
N ASN A 269 -3.55 15.00 -5.87
CA ASN A 269 -4.22 14.83 -7.16
C ASN A 269 -5.76 14.74 -7.09
N LEU A 270 -6.42 15.34 -6.10
CA LEU A 270 -7.88 15.50 -6.14
C LEU A 270 -8.30 16.64 -7.08
N VAL A 271 -7.38 17.52 -7.43
CA VAL A 271 -7.56 18.60 -8.39
C VAL A 271 -6.75 18.27 -9.64
N GLU A 272 -7.29 18.57 -10.82
CA GLU A 272 -6.59 18.33 -12.08
C GLU A 272 -5.27 19.11 -12.16
N GLY A 273 -4.27 18.48 -12.77
CA GLY A 273 -2.97 19.09 -13.05
C GLY A 273 -2.41 18.58 -14.37
N GLU A 274 -1.41 19.26 -14.93
CA GLU A 274 -0.79 18.83 -16.20
C GLU A 274 -0.03 17.50 -16.09
N ARG A 275 0.55 17.25 -14.91
CA ARG A 275 1.29 16.05 -14.54
C ARG A 275 0.89 15.58 -13.14
N PRO A 276 1.09 14.30 -12.79
CA PRO A 276 0.84 13.84 -11.43
C PRO A 276 1.64 14.64 -10.41
N ALA A 277 0.97 15.21 -9.42
CA ALA A 277 1.62 15.75 -8.24
C ALA A 277 2.29 14.63 -7.44
N ASP A 278 3.48 14.92 -6.92
CA ASP A 278 4.26 13.98 -6.12
C ASP A 278 4.48 14.56 -4.72
N VAL A 279 3.50 14.34 -3.84
CA VAL A 279 3.52 14.77 -2.42
C VAL A 279 4.85 14.41 -1.73
N TYR A 280 5.43 13.26 -2.06
CA TYR A 280 6.68 12.81 -1.47
C TYR A 280 7.87 13.70 -1.87
N SER A 281 7.95 14.14 -3.13
CA SER A 281 8.99 15.07 -3.58
C SER A 281 8.76 16.47 -3.02
N GLY A 282 7.51 16.91 -2.90
CA GLY A 282 7.18 18.18 -2.23
C GLY A 282 7.64 18.20 -0.77
N ILE A 283 7.35 17.13 -0.02
CA ILE A 283 7.82 16.99 1.37
C ILE A 283 9.34 16.86 1.43
N ALA A 284 9.98 16.10 0.53
CA ALA A 284 11.43 15.98 0.49
C ALA A 284 12.10 17.34 0.25
N ALA A 285 11.56 18.16 -0.66
CA ALA A 285 12.05 19.52 -0.92
C ALA A 285 11.92 20.40 0.34
N ARG A 286 10.76 20.38 0.99
CA ARG A 286 10.53 21.11 2.25
C ARG A 286 11.48 20.67 3.37
N VAL A 287 11.69 19.36 3.51
CA VAL A 287 12.65 18.81 4.47
C VAL A 287 14.06 19.28 4.13
N LEU A 288 14.46 19.25 2.86
CA LEU A 288 15.79 19.69 2.43
C LEU A 288 16.02 21.19 2.71
N GLU A 289 15.00 22.04 2.52
CA GLU A 289 15.08 23.47 2.91
C GLU A 289 15.37 23.64 4.39
N ILE A 290 14.64 22.92 5.25
CA ILE A 290 14.83 22.94 6.71
C ILE A 290 16.23 22.45 7.06
N VAL A 291 16.67 21.34 6.46
CA VAL A 291 18.02 20.77 6.67
C VAL A 291 19.12 21.77 6.27
N LYS A 292 18.99 22.43 5.12
CA LYS A 292 19.99 23.42 4.66
C LYS A 292 20.09 24.59 5.63
N ARG A 293 18.96 25.16 6.04
CA ARG A 293 18.91 26.25 7.01
C ARG A 293 19.51 25.83 8.35
N ASP A 294 19.11 24.68 8.88
CA ASP A 294 19.57 24.20 10.19
C ASP A 294 21.06 23.82 10.17
N ALA A 295 21.61 23.44 9.01
CA ALA A 295 23.03 23.13 8.84
C ALA A 295 23.95 24.36 8.92
N GLU A 296 23.43 25.55 8.58
CA GLU A 296 24.14 26.83 8.68
C GLU A 296 24.26 27.34 10.12
N LEU A 297 23.43 26.83 11.03
CA LEU A 297 23.47 27.19 12.44
C LEU A 297 24.74 26.69 13.13
N ASP A 298 25.15 27.40 14.18
CA ASP A 298 26.30 27.03 15.00
C ASP A 298 25.95 25.80 15.86
N PRO A 299 26.68 24.67 15.71
CA PRO A 299 26.46 23.45 16.49
C PRO A 299 26.52 23.62 18.01
N ASP A 300 27.21 24.64 18.51
CA ASP A 300 27.27 24.91 19.95
C ASP A 300 25.96 25.52 20.47
N SER A 301 25.26 26.28 19.61
CA SER A 301 23.93 26.83 19.89
C SER A 301 22.78 25.87 19.52
N PHE A 302 22.98 25.06 18.48
CA PHE A 302 22.00 24.13 17.93
C PHE A 302 22.66 22.79 17.60
N PRO A 303 22.69 21.83 18.55
CA PRO A 303 23.39 20.55 18.37
C PRO A 303 22.96 19.75 17.13
N ASP A 304 21.69 19.90 16.73
CA ASP A 304 21.10 19.26 15.56
C ASP A 304 21.72 19.74 14.23
N ALA A 305 22.45 20.86 14.21
CA ALA A 305 23.19 21.36 13.03
C ALA A 305 24.18 20.32 12.48
N LYS A 306 24.80 19.50 13.37
CA LYS A 306 25.71 18.41 12.96
C LYS A 306 24.97 17.34 12.17
N HIS A 307 23.75 17.01 12.58
CA HIS A 307 22.89 16.03 11.90
C HIS A 307 22.35 16.59 10.58
N ALA A 308 21.98 17.88 10.57
CA ALA A 308 21.56 18.57 9.37
C ALA A 308 22.65 18.54 8.28
N ARG A 309 23.89 18.92 8.62
CA ARG A 309 25.04 18.85 7.70
C ARG A 309 25.26 17.46 7.10
N LEU A 310 25.11 16.41 7.89
CA LEU A 310 25.24 15.03 7.44
C LEU A 310 24.14 14.63 6.43
N LEU A 311 22.95 15.21 6.57
CA LEU A 311 21.77 14.81 5.80
C LEU A 311 21.57 15.62 4.51
N ILE A 312 22.25 16.75 4.30
CA ILE A 312 22.05 17.63 3.12
C ILE A 312 21.99 16.84 1.80
N ASN A 313 22.92 15.91 1.58
CA ASN A 313 23.01 15.13 0.34
C ASN A 313 22.23 13.80 0.39
N GLN A 314 21.45 13.59 1.45
CA GLN A 314 20.80 12.32 1.75
C GLN A 314 19.27 12.46 1.74
N VAL A 315 18.75 13.69 1.73
CA VAL A 315 17.31 13.94 1.65
C VAL A 315 16.85 13.82 0.19
N ASP A 316 16.08 12.77 -0.07
CA ASP A 316 15.38 12.56 -1.34
C ASP A 316 14.00 11.96 -1.11
N ARG A 317 13.25 11.78 -2.21
CA ARG A 317 11.93 11.15 -2.21
C ARG A 317 11.95 9.78 -1.54
N LYS A 318 12.96 8.94 -1.80
CA LYS A 318 13.05 7.56 -1.29
C LYS A 318 13.22 7.53 0.24
N LEU A 319 13.90 8.52 0.81
CA LEU A 319 14.08 8.68 2.26
C LEU A 319 12.74 8.93 2.97
N VAL A 320 11.92 9.86 2.45
CA VAL A 320 10.70 10.32 3.14
C VAL A 320 9.46 9.51 2.77
N LYS A 321 9.41 8.88 1.59
CA LYS A 321 8.23 8.18 1.03
C LYS A 321 7.57 7.26 2.06
N GLN A 322 8.32 6.35 2.68
CA GLN A 322 7.75 5.38 3.62
C GLN A 322 7.14 6.06 4.86
N THR A 323 7.81 7.07 5.40
CA THR A 323 7.32 7.81 6.56
C THR A 323 6.03 8.54 6.23
N VAL A 324 6.01 9.31 5.15
CA VAL A 324 4.82 10.05 4.70
C VAL A 324 3.64 9.11 4.47
N MET A 325 3.85 8.01 3.74
CA MET A 325 2.80 7.02 3.45
C MET A 325 2.21 6.37 4.71
N THR A 326 2.99 6.23 5.77
CA THR A 326 2.56 5.47 6.96
C THR A 326 2.16 6.34 8.13
N SER A 327 2.57 7.61 8.17
CA SER A 327 2.17 8.58 9.20
C SER A 327 0.67 8.81 9.24
N VAL A 328 0.02 8.86 8.08
CA VAL A 328 -1.45 8.97 7.96
C VAL A 328 -2.17 7.73 8.49
N TYR A 329 -1.45 6.62 8.59
CA TYR A 329 -1.93 5.37 9.17
C TYR A 329 -1.49 5.17 10.64
N GLY A 330 -1.14 6.26 11.32
CA GLY A 330 -0.87 6.26 12.77
C GLY A 330 0.56 5.86 13.15
N VAL A 331 1.51 5.90 12.22
CA VAL A 331 2.94 5.76 12.57
C VAL A 331 3.39 6.90 13.48
N THR A 332 3.95 6.52 14.64
CA THR A 332 4.49 7.47 15.62
C THR A 332 5.93 7.87 15.25
N PHE A 333 6.45 8.89 15.92
CA PHE A 333 7.85 9.32 15.79
C PHE A 333 8.87 8.16 15.86
N ILE A 334 8.66 7.19 16.76
CA ILE A 334 9.55 6.02 16.90
C ILE A 334 9.54 5.18 15.61
N GLY A 335 8.35 4.92 15.07
CA GLY A 335 8.21 4.16 13.82
C GLY A 335 8.77 4.90 12.62
N ALA A 336 8.54 6.22 12.53
CA ALA A 336 9.08 7.09 11.49
C ALA A 336 10.62 7.10 11.51
N ARG A 337 11.23 7.25 12.70
CA ARG A 337 12.69 7.15 12.89
C ARG A 337 13.21 5.80 12.40
N ASP A 338 12.56 4.69 12.76
CA ASP A 338 13.05 3.36 12.37
C ASP A 338 12.94 3.12 10.86
N GLN A 339 11.93 3.69 10.20
CA GLN A 339 11.80 3.67 8.74
C GLN A 339 12.92 4.46 8.07
N ILE A 340 13.16 5.70 8.52
CA ILE A 340 14.23 6.55 8.00
C ILE A 340 15.60 5.92 8.27
N LYS A 341 15.84 5.38 9.48
CA LYS A 341 17.10 4.72 9.84
C LYS A 341 17.41 3.58 8.87
N ARG A 342 16.44 2.71 8.55
CA ARG A 342 16.64 1.64 7.56
C ARG A 342 17.03 2.19 6.19
N ARG A 343 16.38 3.28 5.74
CA ARG A 343 16.68 3.91 4.45
C ARG A 343 18.05 4.60 4.40
N LEU A 344 18.53 5.11 5.53
CA LEU A 344 19.89 5.65 5.64
C LEU A 344 20.94 4.52 5.71
N GLN A 345 20.61 3.36 6.31
CA GLN A 345 21.51 2.19 6.34
C GLN A 345 21.78 1.59 4.96
N GLU A 346 20.86 1.78 4.01
CA GLU A 346 21.02 1.37 2.61
C GLU A 346 22.03 2.26 1.84
N ARG A 347 22.46 3.39 2.42
CA ARG A 347 23.36 4.37 1.77
C ARG A 347 24.79 4.22 2.28
N SER A 348 25.76 4.26 1.37
CA SER A 348 27.19 4.08 1.65
C SER A 348 27.74 5.10 2.64
N ASP A 349 27.23 6.33 2.61
CA ASP A 349 27.92 7.51 3.17
C ASP A 349 27.72 7.74 4.67
N ILE A 350 26.77 7.04 5.31
CA ILE A 350 26.42 7.24 6.75
C ILE A 350 26.61 5.94 7.57
N SER A 351 27.04 4.85 6.93
CA SER A 351 26.92 3.50 7.48
C SER A 351 27.96 3.11 8.57
N ALA A 352 28.95 3.95 8.86
CA ALA A 352 30.08 3.58 9.71
C ALA A 352 29.86 3.74 11.23
N ASP A 353 28.95 4.62 11.67
CA ASP A 353 28.65 4.85 13.09
C ASP A 353 27.13 4.76 13.38
N ASP A 354 26.71 3.71 14.11
CA ASP A 354 25.30 3.45 14.42
C ASP A 354 24.69 4.52 15.36
N ALA A 355 25.51 5.16 16.21
CA ALA A 355 25.05 6.21 17.11
C ALA A 355 24.75 7.50 16.33
N GLN A 356 25.66 7.90 15.44
CA GLN A 356 25.46 9.04 14.55
C GLN A 356 24.27 8.82 13.62
N LEU A 357 24.17 7.62 13.03
CA LEU A 357 23.04 7.22 12.19
C LEU A 357 21.71 7.30 12.94
N PHE A 358 21.67 6.83 14.19
CA PHE A 358 20.46 6.89 15.02
C PHE A 358 20.05 8.34 15.30
N ALA A 359 21.01 9.20 15.66
CA ALA A 359 20.74 10.60 15.92
C ALA A 359 20.29 11.36 14.66
N ALA A 360 20.94 11.12 13.52
CA ALA A 360 20.52 11.65 12.22
C ALA A 360 19.10 11.20 11.84
N ALA A 361 18.76 9.93 12.05
CA ALA A 361 17.41 9.42 11.81
C ALA A 361 16.36 10.08 12.73
N CYS A 362 16.70 10.36 13.99
CA CYS A 362 15.83 11.10 14.91
C CYS A 362 15.53 12.52 14.41
N TYR A 363 16.57 13.25 14.01
CA TYR A 363 16.43 14.60 13.48
C TYR A 363 15.61 14.60 12.17
N ALA A 364 15.97 13.73 11.21
CA ALA A 364 15.25 13.56 9.95
C ALA A 364 13.76 13.21 10.14
N ALA A 365 13.44 12.33 11.10
CA ALA A 365 12.05 11.99 11.41
C ALA A 365 11.27 13.18 11.98
N LYS A 366 11.90 13.97 12.87
CA LYS A 366 11.28 15.14 13.49
C LYS A 366 10.90 16.18 12.42
N ILE A 367 11.83 16.53 11.55
CA ILE A 367 11.60 17.53 10.49
C ILE A 367 10.63 17.01 9.42
N THR A 368 10.67 15.72 9.08
CA THR A 368 9.73 15.12 8.11
C THR A 368 8.30 15.17 8.62
N LEU A 369 8.08 14.84 9.91
CA LEU A 369 6.76 14.91 10.52
C LEU A 369 6.27 16.36 10.69
N ALA A 370 7.18 17.29 10.98
CA ALA A 370 6.85 18.72 11.03
C ALA A 370 6.42 19.23 9.66
N ALA A 371 7.19 18.96 8.60
CA ALA A 371 6.86 19.34 7.23
C ALA A 371 5.51 18.74 6.77
N LEU A 372 5.24 17.47 7.11
CA LEU A 372 3.95 16.83 6.83
C LEU A 372 2.79 17.55 7.56
N GLY A 373 2.99 17.91 8.83
CA GLY A 373 1.98 18.61 9.62
C GLY A 373 1.72 20.06 9.18
N GLU A 374 2.74 20.73 8.62
CA GLU A 374 2.61 22.06 7.99
C GLU A 374 1.82 21.96 6.67
N MET A 375 2.12 20.97 5.83
CA MET A 375 1.48 20.81 4.52
C MET A 375 0.04 20.28 4.58
N PHE A 376 -0.30 19.50 5.61
CA PHE A 376 -1.60 18.83 5.75
C PHE A 376 -2.24 19.12 7.11
N GLU A 377 -2.38 20.40 7.42
CA GLU A 377 -2.95 20.86 8.69
C GLU A 377 -4.39 20.36 8.89
N GLY A 378 -5.23 20.40 7.85
CA GLY A 378 -6.60 19.89 7.91
C GLY A 378 -6.66 18.41 8.30
N ALA A 379 -5.82 17.58 7.67
CA ALA A 379 -5.70 16.17 8.00
C ALA A 379 -5.26 15.95 9.46
N ARG A 380 -4.26 16.72 9.92
CA ARG A 380 -3.78 16.68 11.32
C ARG A 380 -4.88 17.03 12.31
N ASN A 381 -5.67 18.06 12.04
CA ASN A 381 -6.75 18.51 12.91
C ASN A 381 -7.84 17.44 13.03
N ILE A 382 -8.23 16.81 11.91
CA ILE A 382 -9.20 15.70 11.91
C ILE A 382 -8.65 14.48 12.65
N MET A 383 -7.37 14.11 12.43
CA MET A 383 -6.74 13.00 13.16
C MET A 383 -6.73 13.23 14.67
N ASN A 384 -6.41 14.44 15.12
CA ASN A 384 -6.42 14.80 16.53
C ASN A 384 -7.84 14.74 17.11
N TRP A 385 -8.83 15.31 16.41
CA TRP A 385 -10.23 15.28 16.81
C TRP A 385 -10.76 13.85 16.97
N LEU A 386 -10.51 12.98 15.99
CA LEU A 386 -10.83 11.54 16.08
C LEU A 386 -10.17 10.93 17.32
N GLY A 387 -8.86 11.13 17.49
CA GLY A 387 -8.11 10.60 18.63
C GLY A 387 -8.66 11.06 19.99
N ASP A 388 -9.08 12.31 20.10
CA ASP A 388 -9.63 12.85 21.35
C ASP A 388 -11.03 12.32 21.64
N CYS A 389 -11.89 12.14 20.62
CA CYS A 389 -13.17 11.44 20.76
C CYS A 389 -12.95 9.99 21.24
N ALA A 390 -12.02 9.26 20.61
CA ALA A 390 -11.68 7.89 20.99
C ALA A 390 -11.14 7.79 22.42
N LYS A 391 -10.38 8.79 22.89
CA LYS A 391 -9.88 8.86 24.27
C LYS A 391 -11.03 8.97 25.27
N LEU A 392 -12.01 9.84 25.01
CA LEU A 392 -13.17 10.03 25.89
C LEU A 392 -13.96 8.72 26.04
N ILE A 393 -14.30 8.07 24.93
CA ILE A 393 -15.03 6.79 24.92
C ILE A 393 -14.23 5.70 25.67
N ALA A 394 -12.93 5.59 25.38
CA ALA A 394 -12.11 4.54 25.97
C ALA A 394 -11.86 4.74 27.48
N CYS A 395 -11.91 5.98 27.99
CA CYS A 395 -11.84 6.25 29.43
C CYS A 395 -13.05 5.70 30.20
N GLU A 396 -14.22 5.60 29.56
CA GLU A 396 -15.40 4.91 30.10
C GLU A 396 -15.30 3.38 29.97
N ASN A 397 -14.11 2.85 29.60
CA ASN A 397 -13.84 1.44 29.35
C ASN A 397 -14.69 0.83 28.21
N GLU A 398 -15.18 1.66 27.28
CA GLU A 398 -15.88 1.22 26.07
C GLU A 398 -14.95 1.26 24.85
N PRO A 399 -15.01 0.27 23.93
CA PRO A 399 -14.29 0.36 22.67
C PRO A 399 -15.00 1.34 21.72
N VAL A 400 -14.23 2.04 20.90
CA VAL A 400 -14.80 2.90 19.85
C VAL A 400 -15.51 2.05 18.81
N ARG A 401 -16.73 2.48 18.43
CA ARG A 401 -17.58 1.83 17.42
C ARG A 401 -18.16 2.88 16.49
N TRP A 402 -18.23 2.59 15.21
CA TRP A 402 -18.90 3.44 14.22
C TRP A 402 -19.50 2.59 13.13
N THR A 403 -20.37 3.18 12.30
CA THR A 403 -20.93 2.52 11.12
C THR A 403 -20.35 3.18 9.88
N THR A 404 -19.87 2.40 8.92
CA THR A 404 -19.38 2.96 7.65
C THR A 404 -20.54 3.52 6.83
N PRO A 405 -20.28 4.37 5.83
CA PRO A 405 -21.32 4.86 4.92
C PRO A 405 -22.07 3.74 4.17
N LEU A 406 -21.51 2.53 4.08
CA LEU A 406 -22.16 1.34 3.52
C LEU A 406 -22.95 0.50 4.54
N GLY A 407 -23.11 0.99 5.78
CA GLY A 407 -23.87 0.28 6.81
C GLY A 407 -23.09 -0.79 7.58
N LEU A 408 -21.77 -0.93 7.35
CA LEU A 408 -20.94 -1.89 8.09
C LEU A 408 -20.62 -1.37 9.49
N PRO A 409 -21.04 -2.04 10.58
CA PRO A 409 -20.60 -1.68 11.91
C PRO A 409 -19.15 -2.12 12.16
N VAL A 410 -18.33 -1.20 12.64
CA VAL A 410 -16.93 -1.40 12.97
C VAL A 410 -16.72 -1.22 14.47
N VAL A 411 -15.92 -2.10 15.08
CA VAL A 411 -15.54 -2.05 16.50
C VAL A 411 -14.04 -2.21 16.61
N GLN A 412 -13.35 -1.29 17.29
CA GLN A 412 -11.91 -1.45 17.54
C GLN A 412 -11.65 -2.55 18.59
N PRO A 413 -10.77 -3.54 18.29
CA PRO A 413 -10.59 -4.72 19.15
C PRO A 413 -9.64 -4.51 20.35
N TYR A 414 -9.09 -3.30 20.55
CA TYR A 414 -7.96 -3.09 21.45
C TYR A 414 -8.31 -3.19 22.94
N ARG A 415 -8.09 -4.38 23.51
CA ARG A 415 -8.30 -4.72 24.92
C ARG A 415 -7.03 -5.28 25.55
N ILE A 416 -6.88 -5.12 26.86
CA ILE A 416 -5.72 -5.64 27.61
C ILE A 416 -5.73 -7.16 27.52
N HIS A 417 -4.61 -7.75 27.12
CA HIS A 417 -4.42 -9.20 27.12
C HIS A 417 -3.92 -9.66 28.50
N GLY A 418 -4.68 -10.55 29.13
CA GLY A 418 -4.24 -11.36 30.26
C GLY A 418 -3.43 -12.57 29.80
N ARG A 419 -2.73 -13.18 30.75
CA ARG A 419 -2.00 -14.44 30.53
C ARG A 419 -2.79 -15.58 31.16
N HIS A 420 -2.94 -16.67 30.42
CA HIS A 420 -3.51 -17.92 30.90
C HIS A 420 -2.47 -19.02 30.76
N LEU A 421 -2.00 -19.54 31.89
CA LEU A 421 -0.99 -20.58 31.93
C LEU A 421 -1.66 -21.95 31.87
N VAL A 422 -1.28 -22.77 30.89
CA VAL A 422 -1.70 -24.16 30.77
C VAL A 422 -0.48 -25.03 31.06
N SER A 423 -0.47 -25.64 32.25
CA SER A 423 0.57 -26.59 32.61
C SER A 423 0.28 -27.95 31.96
N THR A 424 1.27 -28.50 31.25
CA THR A 424 1.24 -29.85 30.68
C THR A 424 2.38 -30.67 31.28
N SER A 425 2.35 -31.99 31.14
CA SER A 425 3.43 -32.86 31.65
C SER A 425 4.81 -32.59 31.03
N LEU A 426 4.89 -31.88 29.89
CA LEU A 426 6.15 -31.58 29.18
C LEU A 426 6.60 -30.13 29.32
N GLN A 427 5.67 -29.18 29.48
CA GLN A 427 5.95 -27.74 29.50
C GLN A 427 4.76 -26.93 30.01
N VAL A 428 5.01 -25.67 30.35
CA VAL A 428 3.95 -24.68 30.64
C VAL A 428 3.75 -23.79 29.43
N LEU A 429 2.55 -23.83 28.85
CA LEU A 429 2.15 -22.97 27.74
C LEU A 429 1.53 -21.68 28.28
N THR A 430 2.02 -20.53 27.81
CA THR A 430 1.41 -19.22 28.11
C THR A 430 0.51 -18.81 26.96
N LEU A 431 -0.80 -18.88 27.17
CA LEU A 431 -1.81 -18.39 26.22
C LEU A 431 -2.17 -16.94 26.54
N GLN A 432 -2.36 -16.12 25.49
CA GLN A 432 -2.92 -14.79 25.65
C GLN A 432 -4.46 -14.88 25.63
N ARG A 433 -5.12 -14.27 26.62
CA ARG A 433 -6.58 -14.17 26.70
C ARG A 433 -6.98 -12.72 26.88
N GLU A 434 -7.87 -12.20 26.06
CA GLU A 434 -8.39 -10.84 26.24
C GLU A 434 -9.14 -10.68 27.56
N THR A 435 -9.00 -9.51 28.16
CA THR A 435 -9.76 -9.09 29.34
C THR A 435 -10.86 -8.10 28.93
N GLU A 436 -11.74 -7.76 29.87
CA GLU A 436 -12.77 -6.73 29.65
C GLU A 436 -12.24 -5.29 29.66
N LYS A 437 -10.97 -5.08 29.96
CA LYS A 437 -10.38 -3.75 30.05
C LYS A 437 -9.90 -3.25 28.69
N VAL A 438 -10.34 -2.07 28.30
CA VAL A 438 -9.97 -1.42 27.04
C VAL A 438 -8.58 -0.76 27.14
N MET A 439 -7.79 -0.85 26.06
CA MET A 439 -6.50 -0.17 25.98
C MET A 439 -6.67 1.28 25.50
N VAL A 440 -6.93 2.22 26.41
CA VAL A 440 -7.17 3.66 26.10
C VAL A 440 -6.16 4.24 25.11
N ARG A 441 -4.86 4.04 25.37
CA ARG A 441 -3.80 4.57 24.49
C ARG A 441 -3.91 4.02 23.06
N ARG A 442 -4.20 2.72 22.91
CA ARG A 442 -4.29 2.07 21.59
C ARG A 442 -5.57 2.46 20.86
N GLN A 443 -6.71 2.54 21.55
CA GLN A 443 -7.96 3.05 20.96
C GLN A 443 -7.74 4.44 20.35
N ARG A 444 -7.21 5.37 21.14
CA ARG A 444 -6.86 6.74 20.69
C ARG A 444 -5.98 6.75 19.45
N THR A 445 -4.82 6.08 19.50
CA THR A 445 -3.84 6.17 18.40
C THR A 445 -4.26 5.41 17.14
N ALA A 446 -5.12 4.41 17.27
CA ALA A 446 -5.53 3.57 16.14
C ALA A 446 -6.88 3.98 15.54
N PHE A 447 -7.64 4.87 16.17
CA PHE A 447 -8.94 5.26 15.63
C PHE A 447 -8.84 6.04 14.32
N PRO A 448 -8.01 7.10 14.20
CA PRO A 448 -7.87 7.81 12.93
C PRO A 448 -7.52 6.90 11.73
N PRO A 449 -6.50 6.02 11.81
CA PRO A 449 -6.18 5.17 10.67
C PRO A 449 -7.22 4.09 10.40
N ASN A 450 -7.86 3.54 11.44
CA ASN A 450 -8.92 2.56 11.23
C ASN A 450 -10.17 3.18 10.60
N PHE A 451 -10.47 4.43 10.94
CA PHE A 451 -11.59 5.18 10.38
C PHE A 451 -11.37 5.44 8.90
N VAL A 452 -10.21 5.97 8.51
CA VAL A 452 -9.88 6.18 7.08
C VAL A 452 -9.84 4.87 6.31
N HIS A 453 -9.28 3.80 6.88
CA HIS A 453 -9.36 2.45 6.29
C HIS A 453 -10.78 1.95 6.04
N SER A 454 -11.74 2.38 6.85
CA SER A 454 -13.14 2.03 6.64
C SER A 454 -13.79 2.83 5.51
N LEU A 455 -13.31 4.05 5.27
CA LEU A 455 -13.77 4.90 4.17
C LEU A 455 -13.18 4.45 2.83
N ASP A 456 -11.88 4.12 2.78
CA ASP A 456 -11.28 3.58 1.56
C ASP A 456 -11.87 2.22 1.15
N GLY A 457 -12.14 1.34 2.13
CA GLY A 457 -12.84 0.09 1.90
C GLY A 457 -14.24 0.33 1.35
N SER A 458 -14.95 1.33 1.88
CA SER A 458 -16.28 1.70 1.38
C SER A 458 -16.22 2.25 -0.05
N HIS A 459 -15.27 3.12 -0.35
CA HIS A 459 -15.07 3.68 -1.70
C HIS A 459 -14.77 2.59 -2.74
N MET A 460 -13.87 1.64 -2.40
CA MET A 460 -13.56 0.51 -3.26
C MET A 460 -14.79 -0.37 -3.52
N MET A 461 -15.57 -0.66 -2.47
CA MET A 461 -16.80 -1.46 -2.60
C MET A 461 -17.87 -0.78 -3.48
N MET A 462 -18.11 0.52 -3.26
CA MET A 462 -19.03 1.32 -4.08
C MET A 462 -18.60 1.30 -5.55
N THR A 463 -17.30 1.48 -5.80
CA THR A 463 -16.72 1.47 -7.14
C THR A 463 -16.85 0.10 -7.79
N ALA A 464 -16.55 -0.98 -7.06
CA ALA A 464 -16.63 -2.35 -7.57
C ALA A 464 -18.05 -2.72 -8.02
N VAL A 465 -19.06 -2.42 -7.18
CA VAL A 465 -20.46 -2.69 -7.49
C VAL A 465 -20.92 -1.88 -8.71
N ALA A 466 -20.57 -0.59 -8.76
CA ALA A 466 -20.92 0.26 -9.90
C ALA A 466 -20.25 -0.21 -11.20
N CYS A 467 -18.98 -0.63 -11.15
CA CYS A 467 -18.29 -1.21 -12.31
C CYS A 467 -18.98 -2.49 -12.79
N LYS A 468 -19.40 -3.37 -11.88
CA LYS A 468 -20.15 -4.59 -12.23
C LYS A 468 -21.49 -4.26 -12.90
N HIS A 469 -22.25 -3.29 -12.39
CA HIS A 469 -23.51 -2.85 -13.00
C HIS A 469 -23.29 -2.24 -14.39
N ALA A 470 -22.16 -1.58 -14.61
CA ALA A 470 -21.73 -1.10 -15.93
C ALA A 470 -21.14 -2.20 -16.84
N GLY A 471 -21.06 -3.45 -16.37
CA GLY A 471 -20.56 -4.58 -17.16
C GLY A 471 -19.04 -4.65 -17.27
N LEU A 472 -18.30 -4.05 -16.34
CA LEU A 472 -16.84 -4.10 -16.25
C LEU A 472 -16.39 -5.24 -15.32
N ASN A 473 -15.25 -5.85 -15.64
CA ASN A 473 -14.55 -6.69 -14.67
C ASN A 473 -13.79 -5.77 -13.71
N PHE A 474 -13.89 -6.03 -12.41
CA PHE A 474 -13.22 -5.24 -11.39
C PHE A 474 -12.39 -6.15 -10.49
N ALA A 475 -11.16 -5.75 -10.22
CA ALA A 475 -10.35 -6.27 -9.13
C ALA A 475 -9.68 -5.09 -8.42
N GLY A 476 -9.17 -5.31 -7.22
CA GLY A 476 -8.42 -4.25 -6.56
C GLY A 476 -7.63 -4.69 -5.36
N VAL A 477 -6.58 -3.93 -5.09
CA VAL A 477 -5.72 -4.07 -3.91
C VAL A 477 -5.89 -2.81 -3.08
N HIS A 478 -6.95 -2.79 -2.26
CA HIS A 478 -7.30 -1.66 -1.40
C HIS A 478 -7.52 -0.35 -2.18
N ASP A 479 -6.47 0.44 -2.41
CA ASP A 479 -6.43 1.73 -3.10
C ASP A 479 -5.88 1.64 -4.54
N SER A 480 -5.86 0.44 -5.10
CA SER A 480 -5.46 0.13 -6.48
C SER A 480 -6.59 -0.56 -7.21
N TYR A 481 -7.17 0.04 -8.25
CA TYR A 481 -8.38 -0.45 -8.95
C TYR A 481 -8.05 -0.92 -10.36
N TRP A 482 -8.52 -2.12 -10.71
CA TRP A 482 -8.06 -2.83 -11.90
C TRP A 482 -9.24 -3.23 -12.78
N THR A 483 -9.09 -3.04 -14.09
CA THR A 483 -10.03 -3.54 -15.09
C THR A 483 -9.30 -3.87 -16.39
N HIS A 484 -10.02 -4.30 -17.42
CA HIS A 484 -9.47 -4.50 -18.76
C HIS A 484 -9.04 -3.17 -19.38
N ALA A 485 -7.96 -3.16 -20.17
CA ALA A 485 -7.42 -1.95 -20.78
C ALA A 485 -8.47 -1.11 -21.53
N CYS A 486 -9.43 -1.74 -22.22
CA CYS A 486 -10.50 -1.08 -22.96
C CYS A 486 -11.54 -0.36 -22.07
N ASN A 487 -11.57 -0.66 -20.77
CA ASN A 487 -12.57 -0.18 -19.82
C ASN A 487 -12.01 0.84 -18.82
N VAL A 488 -10.71 1.16 -18.88
CA VAL A 488 -10.05 2.00 -17.87
C VAL A 488 -10.65 3.40 -17.81
N ASP A 489 -11.01 4.00 -18.95
CA ASP A 489 -11.64 5.31 -18.99
C ASP A 489 -12.98 5.34 -18.23
N GLU A 490 -13.80 4.30 -18.43
CA GLU A 490 -15.10 4.17 -17.78
C GLU A 490 -14.97 3.85 -16.28
N MET A 491 -14.04 2.97 -15.91
CA MET A 491 -13.72 2.72 -14.49
C MET A 491 -13.25 4.01 -13.79
N ASN A 492 -12.42 4.81 -14.47
CA ASN A 492 -11.92 6.08 -13.96
C ASN A 492 -13.03 7.12 -13.76
N ARG A 493 -14.04 7.14 -14.64
CA ARG A 493 -15.25 7.96 -14.44
C ARG A 493 -16.02 7.49 -13.20
N ILE A 494 -16.33 6.19 -13.13
CA ILE A 494 -17.11 5.59 -12.03
C ILE A 494 -16.42 5.80 -10.68
N LEU A 495 -15.10 5.59 -10.58
CA LEU A 495 -14.40 5.72 -9.31
C LEU A 495 -14.40 7.16 -8.77
N ARG A 496 -14.35 8.16 -9.66
CA ARG A 496 -14.43 9.58 -9.28
C ARG A 496 -15.83 9.94 -8.81
N GLU A 497 -16.85 9.51 -9.55
CA GLU A 497 -18.26 9.69 -9.18
C GLU A 497 -18.56 9.09 -7.81
N LYS A 498 -18.11 7.85 -7.55
CA LYS A 498 -18.31 7.20 -6.26
C LYS A 498 -17.51 7.82 -5.13
N PHE A 499 -16.35 8.41 -5.40
CA PHE A 499 -15.61 9.18 -4.41
C PHE A 499 -16.38 10.46 -4.01
N VAL A 500 -16.89 11.20 -5.00
CA VAL A 500 -17.69 12.42 -4.75
C VAL A 500 -18.97 12.09 -4.02
N GLU A 501 -19.71 11.07 -4.45
CA GLU A 501 -20.93 10.58 -3.80
C GLU A 501 -20.70 10.23 -2.32
N LEU A 502 -19.60 9.51 -2.02
CA LEU A 502 -19.22 9.18 -0.64
C LEU A 502 -19.06 10.43 0.23
N TYR A 503 -18.39 11.47 -0.29
CA TYR A 503 -18.05 12.68 0.46
C TYR A 503 -19.07 13.82 0.39
N GLN A 504 -20.14 13.65 -0.39
CA GLN A 504 -21.36 14.45 -0.27
C GLN A 504 -22.11 14.14 1.03
N THR A 505 -21.92 12.94 1.60
CA THR A 505 -22.45 12.57 2.92
C THR A 505 -21.71 13.34 4.02
N PRO A 506 -22.40 13.87 5.04
CA PRO A 506 -21.77 14.56 6.18
C PRO A 506 -21.16 13.55 7.17
N ILE A 507 -20.09 12.88 6.74
CA ILE A 507 -19.48 11.73 7.44
C ILE A 507 -19.04 12.06 8.88
N LEU A 508 -18.40 13.20 9.11
CA LEU A 508 -17.89 13.57 10.45
C LEU A 508 -19.02 14.01 11.37
N GLU A 509 -20.04 14.68 10.84
CA GLU A 509 -21.24 15.09 11.56
C GLU A 509 -22.03 13.85 12.01
N ASN A 510 -22.30 12.92 11.09
CA ASN A 510 -23.00 11.67 11.39
C ASN A 510 -22.24 10.85 12.45
N LEU A 511 -20.90 10.86 12.40
CA LEU A 511 -20.06 10.21 13.40
C LEU A 511 -20.21 10.87 14.79
N LEU A 512 -20.15 12.20 14.84
CA LEU A 512 -20.29 12.95 16.08
C LEU A 512 -21.69 12.76 16.69
N GLU A 513 -22.74 12.85 15.89
CA GLU A 513 -24.12 12.60 16.30
C GLU A 513 -24.26 11.19 16.88
N SER A 514 -23.75 10.18 16.19
CA SER A 514 -23.77 8.79 16.69
C SER A 514 -23.03 8.60 18.02
N PHE A 515 -21.92 9.32 18.23
CA PHE A 515 -21.21 9.32 19.51
C PHE A 515 -22.00 10.00 20.63
N GLN A 516 -22.65 11.13 20.34
CA GLN A 516 -23.49 11.86 21.30
C GLN A 516 -24.72 11.04 21.71
N GLU A 517 -25.35 10.35 20.77
CA GLU A 517 -26.47 9.43 21.05
C GLU A 517 -26.03 8.23 21.90
N SER A 518 -24.87 7.64 21.59
CA SER A 518 -24.36 6.47 22.30
C SER A 518 -23.82 6.81 23.70
N PHE A 519 -23.33 8.03 23.88
CA PHE A 519 -22.68 8.50 25.11
C PHE A 519 -23.21 9.89 25.54
N PRO A 520 -24.50 10.00 25.95
CA PRO A 520 -25.14 11.29 26.22
C PRO A 520 -24.55 12.03 27.43
N THR A 521 -23.77 11.35 28.27
CA THR A 521 -23.07 11.93 29.42
C THR A 521 -21.68 12.50 29.07
N LEU A 522 -21.14 12.18 27.89
CA LEU A 522 -19.83 12.64 27.44
C LEU A 522 -19.96 13.93 26.61
N SER A 523 -19.07 14.89 26.87
CA SER A 523 -18.96 16.10 26.06
C SER A 523 -17.83 15.93 25.03
N PHE A 524 -18.21 15.79 23.76
CA PHE A 524 -17.27 15.63 22.65
C PHE A 524 -16.77 16.98 22.12
N PRO A 525 -15.51 17.07 21.67
CA PRO A 525 -14.98 18.29 21.07
C PRO A 525 -15.74 18.65 19.77
N PRO A 526 -15.87 19.95 19.44
CA PRO A 526 -16.51 20.38 18.20
C PRO A 526 -15.72 19.88 16.98
N LEU A 527 -16.41 19.78 15.84
CA LEU A 527 -15.78 19.41 14.58
C LEU A 527 -14.71 20.44 14.18
N PRO A 528 -13.58 20.00 13.59
CA PRO A 528 -12.64 20.91 12.97
C PRO A 528 -13.27 21.72 11.83
N ASP A 529 -12.80 22.95 11.62
CA ASP A 529 -13.21 23.77 10.50
C ASP A 529 -12.92 23.09 9.16
N ARG A 530 -13.85 23.21 8.22
CA ARG A 530 -13.69 22.75 6.84
C ARG A 530 -13.13 23.87 5.98
N GLY A 531 -12.29 23.51 5.02
CA GLY A 531 -11.83 24.42 3.97
C GLY A 531 -12.88 24.59 2.86
N ASP A 532 -12.41 25.09 1.73
CA ASP A 532 -13.20 25.54 0.57
C ASP A 532 -13.04 24.65 -0.67
N PHE A 533 -12.41 23.48 -0.54
CA PHE A 533 -12.26 22.54 -1.65
C PHE A 533 -13.62 22.05 -2.17
N ASP A 534 -13.87 22.29 -3.47
CA ASP A 534 -15.01 21.72 -4.16
C ASP A 534 -14.73 20.26 -4.57
N LEU A 535 -15.54 19.33 -4.08
CA LEU A 535 -15.42 17.92 -4.46
C LEU A 535 -15.71 17.69 -5.95
N SER A 536 -16.45 18.58 -6.61
CA SER A 536 -16.74 18.44 -8.04
C SER A 536 -15.46 18.44 -8.89
N ASP A 537 -14.39 19.09 -8.42
CA ASP A 537 -13.06 19.09 -9.06
C ASP A 537 -12.48 17.68 -9.22
N VAL A 538 -12.87 16.72 -8.38
CA VAL A 538 -12.39 15.32 -8.46
C VAL A 538 -12.85 14.65 -9.74
N LEU A 539 -14.02 15.03 -10.28
CA LEU A 539 -14.60 14.43 -11.49
C LEU A 539 -13.72 14.64 -12.72
N GLU A 540 -13.03 15.76 -12.78
CA GLU A 540 -12.13 16.13 -13.88
C GLU A 540 -10.66 15.76 -13.61
N SER A 541 -10.34 15.25 -12.40
CA SER A 541 -8.95 14.93 -12.03
C SER A 541 -8.44 13.63 -12.66
N SER A 542 -7.68 13.77 -13.75
CA SER A 542 -7.01 12.71 -14.49
C SER A 542 -6.04 11.90 -13.63
N TYR A 543 -5.41 12.53 -12.64
CA TYR A 543 -4.35 11.90 -11.84
C TYR A 543 -4.78 11.48 -10.43
N PHE A 544 -6.06 11.62 -10.07
CA PHE A 544 -6.61 11.15 -8.79
C PHE A 544 -6.23 9.68 -8.53
N PHE A 545 -6.51 8.83 -9.51
CA PHE A 545 -6.01 7.46 -9.65
C PHE A 545 -5.28 7.40 -11.00
N ASN A 546 -4.03 6.92 -11.05
CA ASN A 546 -3.23 6.97 -12.28
C ASN A 546 -2.17 5.88 -12.43
#